data_AF-A0A956R2N7-F1
#
_entry.id   AF-A0A956R2N7-F1
#
_cell.length_a   1.000
_cell.length_b   1.000
_cell.length_c   1.000
_cell.angle_alpha   90.00
_cell.angle_beta   90.00
_cell.angle_gamma   90.00
#
_symmetry.space_group_name_H-M   'P 1'
#
loop_
_entity.id
_entity.type
_entity.pdbx_description
1 polymer ?
#
loop_
_entity_poly.entity_id
_entity_poly.type
_entity_poly.pdbx_seq_one_letter_code
_entity_poly.pdbx_strand_id
1 'polypeptide(L)'
;GHDALAWAAAGHEVVAVDFAPEAVASMRGRARETGLALEVIEADVSAPPASLRAGFDLVWEQTCLCALPPERRRPYLEQMAATLHPQGQMVALLWHHGNEGGPPYDMAPVLVERLVTGLFTIDRREPVAASIREREPETLWWLSPLRR
;
A
#
# COMPACT_ATOMS: atom_id res chain seq x y z
N GLY A 1 10.27 1.92 1.18
CA GLY A 1 10.78 3.24 0.75
C GLY A 1 11.39 3.31 -0.65
N HIS A 2 11.84 2.20 -1.26
CA HIS A 2 12.35 2.23 -2.64
C HIS A 2 11.30 2.73 -3.63
N ASP A 3 10.07 2.23 -3.52
CA ASP A 3 8.96 2.58 -4.42
C ASP A 3 8.64 4.07 -4.38
N ALA A 4 8.62 4.68 -3.19
CA ALA A 4 8.38 6.12 -3.04
C ALA A 4 9.43 6.97 -3.80
N LEU A 5 10.69 6.58 -3.73
CA LEU A 5 11.76 7.25 -4.49
C LEU A 5 11.62 7.00 -5.99
N ALA A 6 11.21 5.81 -6.41
CA ALA A 6 10.97 5.51 -7.82
C ALA A 6 9.81 6.34 -8.40
N TRP A 7 8.71 6.47 -7.67
CA TRP A 7 7.58 7.34 -8.04
C TRP A 7 7.99 8.81 -8.11
N ALA A 8 8.79 9.30 -7.15
CA ALA A 8 9.30 10.66 -7.17
C ALA A 8 10.24 10.90 -8.36
N ALA A 9 11.12 9.95 -8.67
CA ALA A 9 12.01 10.02 -9.83
C ALA A 9 11.26 9.99 -11.17
N ALA A 10 10.09 9.35 -11.21
CA ALA A 10 9.19 9.37 -12.37
C ALA A 10 8.37 10.67 -12.49
N GLY A 11 8.56 11.64 -11.58
CA GLY A 11 7.96 12.97 -11.65
C GLY A 11 6.61 13.12 -10.94
N HIS A 12 6.23 12.16 -10.09
CA HIS A 12 5.00 12.24 -9.30
C HIS A 12 5.20 13.02 -8.00
N GLU A 13 4.13 13.66 -7.52
CA GLU A 13 4.09 14.18 -6.16
C GLU A 13 3.87 13.01 -5.19
N VAL A 14 4.82 12.79 -4.29
CA VAL A 14 4.85 11.60 -3.43
C VAL A 14 4.79 11.99 -1.97
N VAL A 15 3.86 11.36 -1.26
CA VAL A 15 3.84 11.29 0.20
C VAL A 15 4.09 9.84 0.61
N ALA A 16 5.20 9.59 1.27
CA ALA A 16 5.57 8.29 1.81
C ALA A 16 5.23 8.22 3.31
N VAL A 17 4.63 7.11 3.73
CA VAL A 17 4.29 6.87 5.14
C VAL A 17 4.93 5.56 5.59
N ASP A 18 5.60 5.60 6.74
CA ASP A 18 6.13 4.42 7.41
C ASP A 18 6.06 4.64 8.93
N PHE A 19 5.82 3.57 9.70
CA PHE A 19 5.77 3.67 11.15
C PHE A 19 7.16 3.60 11.78
N ALA A 20 8.16 3.08 11.05
CA ALA A 20 9.51 2.88 11.56
C ALA A 20 10.35 4.17 11.39
N PRO A 21 10.83 4.78 12.48
CA PRO A 21 11.65 6.01 12.40
C PRO A 21 12.90 5.84 11.54
N GLU A 22 13.50 4.65 11.57
CA GLU A 22 14.69 4.30 10.77
C GLU A 22 14.40 4.28 9.27
N ALA A 23 13.23 3.75 8.87
CA ALA A 23 12.80 3.75 7.48
C ALA A 23 12.52 5.17 6.99
N VAL A 24 11.90 6.00 7.82
CA VAL A 24 11.67 7.42 7.55
C VAL A 24 12.99 8.19 7.39
N ALA A 25 13.94 7.99 8.31
CA ALA A 25 15.25 8.61 8.24
C ALA A 25 16.01 8.19 6.97
N SER A 26 16.00 6.90 6.64
CA SER A 26 16.60 6.36 5.43
C SER A 26 16.00 6.95 4.15
N MET A 27 14.66 7.02 4.05
CA MET A 27 13.99 7.62 2.90
C MET A 27 14.34 9.10 2.73
N ARG A 28 14.32 9.88 3.83
CA ARG A 28 14.71 11.30 3.81
C ARG A 28 16.17 11.51 3.43
N GLY A 29 17.08 10.64 3.90
CA GLY A 29 18.49 10.69 3.52
C GLY A 29 18.69 10.49 2.02
N ARG A 30 18.10 9.41 1.47
CA ARG A 30 18.19 9.08 0.05
C ARG A 30 17.52 10.11 -0.85
N ALA A 31 16.40 10.69 -0.41
CA ALA A 31 15.75 11.81 -1.11
C ALA A 31 16.73 12.97 -1.30
N ARG A 32 17.45 13.36 -0.24
CA ARG A 32 18.44 14.45 -0.28
C ARG A 32 19.63 14.11 -1.18
N GLU A 33 20.15 12.90 -1.09
CA GLU A 33 21.29 12.45 -1.91
C GLU A 33 20.98 12.44 -3.41
N THR A 34 19.73 12.09 -3.76
CA THR A 34 19.28 12.00 -5.15
C THR A 34 18.66 13.30 -5.67
N GLY A 35 18.46 14.30 -4.80
CA GLY A 35 17.77 15.54 -5.14
C GLY A 35 16.27 15.38 -5.43
N LEU A 36 15.67 14.26 -5.03
CA LEU A 36 14.26 13.98 -5.24
C LEU A 36 13.39 14.68 -4.19
N ALA A 37 12.27 15.23 -4.63
CA ALA A 37 11.25 15.81 -3.76
C ALA A 37 10.19 14.77 -3.41
N LEU A 38 10.05 14.47 -2.12
CA LEU A 38 8.93 13.71 -1.55
C LEU A 38 8.72 14.10 -0.10
N GLU A 39 7.46 14.11 0.33
CA GLU A 39 7.12 14.21 1.74
C GLU A 39 7.24 12.82 2.38
N VAL A 40 7.84 12.76 3.58
CA VAL A 40 7.97 11.51 4.33
C VAL A 40 7.42 11.73 5.72
N ILE A 41 6.38 10.97 6.07
CA ILE A 41 5.64 11.07 7.33
C ILE A 41 5.90 9.79 8.14
N GLU A 42 6.29 9.98 9.40
CA GLU A 42 6.31 8.90 10.38
C GLU A 42 4.91 8.74 10.95
N ALA A 43 4.21 7.66 10.56
CA ALA A 43 2.88 7.38 11.04
C ALA A 43 2.49 5.91 10.88
N ASP A 44 1.54 5.48 11.70
CA ASP A 44 0.87 4.20 11.53
C ASP A 44 -0.14 4.30 10.37
N VAL A 45 0.11 3.55 9.29
CA VAL A 45 -0.76 3.54 8.10
C VAL A 45 -2.18 3.02 8.35
N SER A 46 -2.42 2.29 9.44
CA SER A 46 -3.78 1.87 9.84
C SER A 46 -4.57 2.98 10.54
N ALA A 47 -3.91 4.07 10.93
CA ALA A 47 -4.49 5.26 11.51
C ALA A 47 -3.76 6.52 10.97
N PRO A 48 -3.80 6.75 9.64
CA PRO A 48 -3.02 7.81 9.03
C PRO A 48 -3.51 9.19 9.51
N PRO A 49 -2.60 10.19 9.55
CA PRO A 49 -2.97 11.56 9.90
C PRO A 49 -4.12 12.09 9.04
N ALA A 50 -4.99 12.90 9.64
CA ALA A 50 -6.13 13.48 8.93
C ALA A 50 -5.74 14.34 7.71
N SER A 51 -4.50 14.85 7.68
CA SER A 51 -3.93 15.56 6.53
C SER A 51 -3.82 14.70 5.27
N LEU A 52 -3.86 13.36 5.39
CA LEU A 52 -3.80 12.42 4.26
C LEU A 52 -5.17 12.01 3.73
N ARG A 53 -6.26 12.69 4.11
CA ARG A 53 -7.61 12.35 3.65
C ARG A 53 -7.98 13.04 2.34
N ALA A 54 -8.69 12.31 1.49
CA ALA A 54 -9.41 12.80 0.30
C ALA A 54 -8.59 13.67 -0.67
N GLY A 55 -7.39 13.21 -1.06
CA GLY A 55 -6.50 14.01 -1.92
C GLY A 55 -5.64 13.23 -2.91
N PHE A 56 -5.59 11.90 -2.83
CA PHE A 56 -4.65 11.13 -3.64
C PHE A 56 -5.33 10.47 -4.84
N ASP A 57 -4.66 10.56 -6.00
CA ASP A 57 -5.02 9.84 -7.22
C ASP A 57 -4.64 8.35 -7.13
N LEU A 58 -3.60 8.03 -6.36
CA LEU A 58 -3.05 6.69 -6.22
C LEU A 58 -2.59 6.41 -4.78
N VAL A 59 -2.98 5.27 -4.25
CA VAL A 59 -2.35 4.65 -3.08
C VAL A 59 -1.61 3.41 -3.55
N TRP A 60 -0.29 3.40 -3.38
CA TRP A 60 0.55 2.22 -3.61
C TRP A 60 0.88 1.55 -2.28
N GLU A 61 0.60 0.25 -2.16
CA GLU A 61 1.10 -0.54 -1.03
C GLU A 61 1.70 -1.86 -1.49
N GLN A 62 2.80 -2.20 -0.82
CA GLN A 62 3.50 -3.44 -1.05
C GLN A 62 3.59 -4.23 0.24
N THR A 63 2.77 -5.27 0.33
CA THR A 63 2.73 -6.21 1.45
C THR A 63 2.48 -5.57 2.83
N CYS A 64 1.98 -4.33 2.88
CA CYS A 64 1.58 -3.70 4.13
C CYS A 64 0.39 -4.45 4.72
N LEU A 65 -0.62 -4.75 3.89
CA LEU A 65 -1.77 -5.54 4.32
C LEU A 65 -1.36 -6.95 4.77
N CYS A 66 -0.36 -7.54 4.11
CA CYS A 66 0.22 -8.85 4.47
C CYS A 66 0.87 -8.81 5.86
N ALA A 67 1.43 -7.69 6.29
CA ALA A 67 2.04 -7.57 7.62
C ALA A 67 1.02 -7.32 8.76
N LEU A 68 -0.21 -6.93 8.43
CA LEU A 68 -1.21 -6.57 9.44
C LEU A 68 -1.90 -7.82 10.05
N PRO A 69 -2.05 -7.86 11.39
CA PRO A 69 -2.87 -8.89 12.02
C PRO A 69 -4.34 -8.74 11.59
N PRO A 70 -5.13 -9.84 11.58
CA PRO A 70 -6.47 -9.88 10.98
C PRO A 70 -7.41 -8.74 11.39
N GLU A 71 -7.40 -8.36 12.66
CA GLU A 71 -8.24 -7.32 13.26
C GLU A 71 -7.92 -5.91 12.76
N ARG A 72 -6.71 -5.67 12.23
CA ARG A 72 -6.27 -4.35 11.72
C ARG A 72 -6.48 -4.17 10.22
N ARG A 73 -6.79 -5.24 9.49
CA ARG A 73 -6.90 -5.22 8.01
C ARG A 73 -8.07 -4.39 7.50
N ARG A 74 -9.26 -4.58 8.07
CA ARG A 74 -10.47 -3.85 7.68
C ARG A 74 -10.34 -2.34 7.99
N PRO A 75 -9.95 -1.92 9.22
CA PRO A 75 -9.71 -0.51 9.49
C PRO A 75 -8.68 0.13 8.55
N TYR A 76 -7.58 -0.58 8.24
CA TYR A 76 -6.59 -0.11 7.28
C TYR A 76 -7.19 0.16 5.90
N LEU A 77 -7.95 -0.79 5.34
CA LEU A 77 -8.60 -0.63 4.03
C LEU A 77 -9.61 0.52 4.03
N GLU A 78 -10.33 0.74 5.13
CA GLU A 78 -11.22 1.89 5.28
C GLU A 78 -10.48 3.23 5.26
N GLN A 79 -9.29 3.30 5.88
CA GLN A 79 -8.46 4.50 5.81
C GLN A 79 -7.89 4.70 4.41
N MET A 80 -7.42 3.64 3.73
CA MET A 80 -6.93 3.76 2.35
C MET A 80 -8.02 4.24 1.41
N ALA A 81 -9.25 3.75 1.56
CA ALA A 81 -10.40 4.24 0.80
C ALA A 81 -10.70 5.73 1.09
N ALA A 82 -10.52 6.18 2.32
CA ALA A 82 -10.72 7.57 2.72
C ALA A 82 -9.59 8.52 2.31
N THR A 83 -8.39 8.00 2.06
CA THR A 83 -7.23 8.76 1.54
C THR A 83 -7.39 9.10 0.06
N LEU A 84 -8.03 8.22 -0.71
CA LEU A 84 -8.25 8.41 -2.13
C LEU A 84 -9.33 9.46 -2.43
N HIS A 85 -9.10 10.24 -3.47
CA HIS A 85 -10.19 10.99 -4.13
C HIS A 85 -11.17 9.99 -4.80
N PRO A 86 -12.47 10.31 -5.02
CA PRO A 86 -13.45 9.39 -5.62
C PRO A 86 -13.11 8.75 -6.97
N GLN A 87 -12.11 9.27 -7.70
CA GLN A 87 -11.62 8.72 -8.96
C GLN A 87 -10.21 8.13 -8.84
N GLY A 88 -9.63 8.14 -7.64
CA GLY A 88 -8.33 7.56 -7.37
C GLY A 88 -8.38 6.04 -7.28
N GLN A 89 -7.21 5.42 -7.17
CA GLN A 89 -7.08 3.97 -7.16
C GLN A 89 -6.10 3.50 -6.07
N MET A 90 -6.39 2.38 -5.43
CA MET A 90 -5.41 1.65 -4.63
C MET A 90 -4.82 0.53 -5.47
N VAL A 91 -3.50 0.42 -5.48
CA VAL A 91 -2.77 -0.69 -6.09
C VAL A 91 -2.02 -1.41 -4.97
N ALA A 92 -2.43 -2.65 -4.72
CA ALA A 92 -1.89 -3.48 -3.66
C ALA A 92 -1.14 -4.69 -4.21
N LEU A 93 0.16 -4.77 -3.92
CA LEU A 93 0.96 -5.95 -4.19
C LEU A 93 0.84 -6.91 -2.99
N LEU A 94 0.09 -7.99 -3.17
CA LEU A 94 -0.23 -8.95 -2.13
C LEU A 94 0.39 -10.32 -2.42
N TRP A 95 0.77 -11.04 -1.36
CA TRP A 95 1.47 -12.31 -1.45
C TRP A 95 0.61 -13.48 -0.96
N HIS A 96 0.35 -14.45 -1.85
CA HIS A 96 -0.37 -15.68 -1.51
C HIS A 96 0.61 -16.86 -1.41
N HIS A 97 1.33 -16.94 -0.29
CA HIS A 97 2.36 -17.97 -0.07
C HIS A 97 1.83 -19.29 0.49
N GLY A 98 0.58 -19.34 0.96
CA GLY A 98 -0.07 -20.56 1.43
C GLY A 98 0.44 -21.13 2.76
N ASN A 99 1.26 -20.37 3.51
CA ASN A 99 1.77 -20.78 4.82
C ASN A 99 0.89 -20.23 5.95
N GLU A 100 0.80 -20.95 7.07
CA GLU A 100 0.13 -20.48 8.27
C GLU A 100 0.99 -19.48 9.06
N GLY A 101 0.32 -18.60 9.82
CA GLY A 101 0.99 -17.59 10.64
C GLY A 101 1.31 -16.30 9.88
N GLY A 102 2.21 -15.51 10.46
CA GLY A 102 2.68 -14.24 9.93
C GLY A 102 3.41 -13.43 11.00
N PRO A 103 3.87 -12.21 10.68
CA PRO A 103 3.89 -11.58 9.37
C PRO A 103 5.05 -12.07 8.46
N PRO A 104 4.92 -12.00 7.12
CA PRO A 104 3.69 -11.71 6.40
C PRO A 104 2.68 -12.86 6.53
N TYR A 105 1.40 -12.51 6.58
CA TYR A 105 0.27 -13.42 6.57
C TYR A 105 -0.17 -13.71 5.13
N ASP A 106 -0.65 -14.92 4.89
CA ASP A 106 -1.15 -15.33 3.59
C ASP A 106 -2.35 -14.48 3.14
N MET A 107 -2.31 -14.03 1.88
CA MET A 107 -3.39 -13.27 1.23
C MET A 107 -4.06 -14.08 0.12
N ALA A 108 -4.64 -15.22 0.48
CA ALA A 108 -5.50 -15.98 -0.43
C ALA A 108 -6.55 -15.08 -1.13
N PRO A 109 -6.78 -15.21 -2.45
CA PRO A 109 -7.67 -14.30 -3.18
C PRO A 109 -9.07 -14.15 -2.59
N VAL A 110 -9.65 -15.25 -2.09
CA VAL A 110 -10.97 -15.24 -1.45
C VAL A 110 -10.99 -14.42 -0.15
N LEU A 111 -9.87 -14.35 0.58
CA LEU A 111 -9.74 -13.49 1.76
C LEU A 111 -9.70 -12.02 1.34
N VAL A 112 -8.89 -11.68 0.33
CA VAL A 112 -8.77 -10.31 -0.17
C VAL A 112 -10.12 -9.79 -0.68
N GLU A 113 -10.83 -10.59 -1.49
CA GLU A 113 -12.17 -10.28 -1.99
C GLU A 113 -13.15 -9.93 -0.85
N ARG A 114 -13.16 -10.75 0.22
CA ARG A 114 -14.00 -10.47 1.41
C ARG A 114 -13.59 -9.19 2.13
N LEU A 115 -12.30 -8.93 2.26
CA LEU A 115 -11.78 -7.76 2.98
C LEU A 115 -12.15 -6.45 2.28
N VAL A 116 -12.09 -6.41 0.95
CA VAL A 116 -12.38 -5.20 0.15
C VAL A 116 -13.87 -5.00 -0.13
N THR A 117 -14.71 -6.02 0.12
CA THR A 117 -16.15 -5.95 -0.11
C THR A 117 -16.80 -4.80 0.65
N GLY A 118 -17.54 -3.96 -0.09
CA GLY A 118 -18.22 -2.78 0.44
C GLY A 118 -17.29 -1.58 0.69
N LEU A 119 -16.01 -1.68 0.33
CA LEU A 119 -15.04 -0.57 0.38
C LEU A 119 -14.49 -0.23 -1.00
N PHE A 120 -14.22 -1.25 -1.82
CA PHE A 120 -13.66 -1.09 -3.16
C PHE A 120 -14.38 -1.96 -4.19
N THR A 121 -14.34 -1.52 -5.45
CA THR A 121 -14.50 -2.38 -6.63
C THR A 121 -13.15 -2.96 -7.01
N ILE A 122 -13.10 -4.25 -7.35
CA ILE A 122 -11.90 -4.88 -7.91
C ILE A 122 -11.92 -4.64 -9.42
N ASP A 123 -11.03 -3.79 -9.92
CA ASP A 123 -10.95 -3.47 -11.35
C ASP A 123 -10.22 -4.57 -12.12
N ARG A 124 -9.09 -5.04 -11.58
CA ARG A 124 -8.31 -6.15 -12.13
C ARG A 124 -7.34 -6.77 -11.11
N ARG A 125 -6.89 -7.98 -11.44
CA ARG A 125 -5.85 -8.73 -10.72
C ARG A 125 -4.80 -9.22 -11.70
N GLU A 126 -3.54 -8.99 -11.40
CA GLU A 126 -2.43 -9.29 -12.30
C GLU A 126 -1.32 -10.03 -11.54
N PRO A 127 -0.97 -11.27 -11.93
CA PRO A 127 0.20 -11.94 -11.40
C PRO A 127 1.48 -11.15 -11.72
N VAL A 128 2.40 -11.05 -10.76
CA VAL A 128 3.68 -10.39 -11.00
C VAL A 128 4.67 -11.39 -11.59
N ALA A 129 4.90 -11.28 -12.90
CA ALA A 129 5.76 -12.19 -13.66
C ALA A 129 7.26 -12.07 -13.33
N ALA A 130 7.68 -11.02 -12.63
CA ALA A 130 9.06 -10.74 -12.27
C ALA A 130 9.25 -10.62 -10.74
N SER A 131 8.47 -11.37 -9.95
CA SER A 131 8.71 -11.45 -8.52
C SER A 131 10.05 -12.17 -8.27
N ILE A 132 10.74 -11.82 -7.19
CA ILE A 132 11.90 -12.63 -6.77
C ILE A 132 11.38 -14.02 -6.37
N ARG A 133 12.15 -15.07 -6.66
CA ARG A 133 11.69 -16.47 -6.53
C ARG A 133 11.13 -16.80 -5.13
N GLU A 134 11.66 -16.15 -4.11
CA GLU A 134 11.26 -16.29 -2.70
C GLU A 134 9.91 -15.65 -2.38
N ARG A 135 9.34 -14.83 -3.27
CA ARG A 135 8.09 -14.09 -3.10
C ARG A 135 7.02 -14.43 -4.13
N GLU A 136 7.23 -15.47 -4.93
CA GLU A 136 6.17 -16.02 -5.78
C GLU A 136 5.17 -16.86 -4.95
N PRO A 137 3.86 -16.81 -5.25
CA PRO A 137 3.18 -15.95 -6.21
C PRO A 137 2.70 -14.62 -5.59
N GLU A 138 3.18 -13.51 -6.12
CA GLU A 138 2.68 -12.16 -5.84
C GLU A 138 1.65 -11.72 -6.88
N THR A 139 0.63 -10.98 -6.45
CA THR A 139 -0.45 -10.46 -7.32
C THR A 139 -0.70 -8.99 -7.04
N LEU A 140 -0.78 -8.19 -8.09
CA LEU A 140 -1.26 -6.82 -8.05
C LEU A 140 -2.79 -6.79 -8.06
N TRP A 141 -3.37 -6.07 -7.11
CA TRP A 141 -4.80 -5.81 -7.01
C TRP A 141 -5.06 -4.34 -7.27
N TRP A 142 -5.85 -4.06 -8.30
CA TRP A 142 -6.25 -2.70 -8.68
C TRP A 142 -7.66 -2.46 -8.18
N LEU A 143 -7.81 -1.50 -7.27
CA LEU A 143 -8.99 -1.30 -6.44
C LEU A 143 -9.48 0.15 -6.54
N SER A 144 -10.69 0.36 -7.02
CA SER A 144 -11.34 1.67 -7.04
C SER A 144 -12.23 1.85 -5.80
N PRO A 145 -12.13 2.97 -5.03
CA PRO A 145 -12.93 3.16 -3.84
C PRO A 145 -14.42 3.28 -4.21
N LEU A 146 -15.29 2.65 -3.42
CA LEU A 146 -16.73 2.85 -3.57
C LEU A 146 -17.08 4.27 -3.11
N ARG A 147 -17.86 4.98 -3.94
CA ARG A 147 -18.34 6.33 -3.60
C ARG A 147 -19.13 6.27 -2.28
N ARG A 148 -18.77 7.12 -1.32
CA ARG A 148 -19.63 7.43 -0.17
C ARG A 148 -20.61 8.53 -0.53
#